data_AF-A0A543PZW4-F1
#
_entry.id   AF-A0A543PZW4-F1
#
_cell.length_a   1.000
_cell.length_b   1.000
_cell.length_c   1.000
_cell.angle_alpha   90.00
_cell.angle_beta   90.00
_cell.angle_gamma   90.00
#
_symmetry.space_group_name_H-M   'P 1'
#
loop_
_entity.id
_entity.type
_entity.pdbx_description
1 polymer ?
#
loop_
_entity_poly.entity_id
_entity_poly.type
_entity_poly.pdbx_seq_one_letter_code
_entity_poly.pdbx_strand_id
1 'polypeptide(L)' 'MEMEQEFELIALVYQLEEAGYRFANVSDEELHQAFMNNQDLRDLAVPRAA' A
#
# COMPACT_ATOMS: atom_id res chain seq x y z
N MET A 1 19.32 0.88 -1.63
CA MET A 1 18.54 1.27 -0.44
C MET A 1 17.18 1.85 -0.83
N GLU A 2 17.06 3.00 -1.52
CA GLU A 2 15.73 3.48 -1.98
C GLU A 2 15.00 2.49 -2.91
N MET A 3 15.74 1.88 -3.84
CA MET A 3 15.19 0.91 -4.79
C MET A 3 14.66 -0.37 -4.12
N GLU A 4 15.27 -0.83 -3.02
CA GLU A 4 14.81 -2.02 -2.28
C GLU A 4 13.50 -1.74 -1.55
N GLN A 5 13.38 -0.54 -0.96
CA GLN A 5 12.17 -0.10 -0.28
C GLN A 5 11.00 0.09 -1.25
N GLU A 6 11.27 0.56 -2.46
CA GLU A 6 10.27 0.67 -3.52
C GLU A 6 9.72 -0.71 -3.92
N PHE A 7 10.59 -1.72 -4.05
CA PHE A 7 10.15 -3.10 -4.30
C PHE A 7 9.33 -3.68 -3.15
N GLU A 8 9.69 -3.40 -1.90
CA GLU A 8 8.94 -3.84 -0.71
C GLU A 8 7.55 -3.21 -0.66
N LEU A 9 7.44 -1.90 -0.91
CA LEU A 9 6.16 -1.20 -0.99
C LEU A 9 5.26 -1.81 -2.06
N ILE A 10 5.80 -1.99 -3.28
CA ILE A 10 5.07 -2.57 -4.40
C ILE A 10 4.57 -3.99 -4.04
N ALA A 11 5.43 -4.84 -3.49
CA ALA A 11 5.05 -6.20 -3.10
C ALA A 11 3.92 -6.20 -2.05
N LEU A 12 3.98 -5.29 -1.07
CA LEU A 12 2.95 -5.16 -0.04
C LEU A 12 1.61 -4.68 -0.61
N VAL A 13 1.63 -3.70 -1.52
CA VAL A 13 0.42 -3.24 -2.22
C VAL A 13 -0.22 -4.39 -2.99
N TYR A 14 0.55 -5.15 -3.77
CA TYR A 14 0.04 -6.32 -4.49
C TYR A 14 -0.58 -7.37 -3.56
N GLN A 15 0.05 -7.69 -2.44
CA GLN A 15 -0.50 -8.64 -1.46
C GLN A 15 -1.84 -8.17 -0.90
N LEU A 16 -1.99 -6.87 -0.65
CA LEU A 16 -3.24 -6.30 -0.17
C LEU A 16 -4.32 -6.31 -1.25
N GLU A 17 -3.97 -6.05 -2.51
CA GLU A 17 -4.90 -6.18 -3.63
C GLU A 17 -5.38 -7.62 -3.84
N GLU A 18 -4.49 -8.61 -3.73
CA GLU A 18 -4.84 -10.05 -3.76
C GLU A 18 -5.74 -10.44 -2.58
N ALA A 19 -5.52 -9.85 -1.41
CA ALA A 19 -6.37 -10.02 -0.23
C ALA A 19 -7.73 -9.30 -0.35
N GLY A 20 -7.98 -8.61 -1.47
CA GLY A 20 -9.24 -7.94 -1.75
C GLY A 20 -9.33 -6.53 -1.19
N TYR A 21 -8.22 -5.83 -1.00
CA TYR A 21 -8.22 -4.40 -0.71
C TYR A 21 -8.01 -3.57 -1.99
N ARG A 22 -8.38 -2.29 -1.96
CA ARG A 22 -8.10 -1.33 -3.04
C ARG A 22 -7.73 0.04 -2.49
N PHE A 23 -6.82 0.74 -3.17
CA PHE A 23 -6.33 2.07 -2.81
C PHE A 23 -6.88 3.14 -3.77
N ALA A 24 -8.20 3.38 -3.75
CA ALA A 24 -8.86 4.21 -4.76
C ALA A 24 -8.74 5.74 -4.53
N ASN A 25 -8.49 6.17 -3.29
CA ASN A 25 -8.48 7.58 -2.89
C ASN A 25 -7.16 7.98 -2.22
N VAL A 26 -6.09 7.24 -2.49
CA VAL A 26 -4.77 7.43 -1.86
C VAL A 26 -3.77 7.62 -2.98
N SER A 27 -2.95 8.66 -2.88
CA SER A 27 -1.87 8.90 -3.84
C SER A 27 -0.67 8.01 -3.55
N ASP A 28 0.17 7.79 -4.57
CA ASP A 28 1.40 7.01 -4.42
C ASP A 28 2.35 7.63 -3.37
N GLU A 29 2.37 8.96 -3.26
CA GLU A 29 3.14 9.68 -2.22
C GLU A 29 2.59 9.36 -0.82
N GLU A 30 1.27 9.35 -0.62
CA GLU A 30 0.67 9.01 0.68
C GLU A 30 0.95 7.56 1.07
N LEU A 31 0.89 6.62 0.11
CA LEU A 31 1.26 5.23 0.32
C LEU A 31 2.73 5.09 0.70
N HIS A 32 3.61 5.79 -0.02
CA HIS A 32 5.04 5.77 0.23
C HIS A 32 5.34 6.33 1.63
N GLN A 33 4.77 7.47 2.01
CA GLN A 33 4.95 8.07 3.33
C GLN A 33 4.42 7.16 4.45
N ALA A 34 3.25 6.54 4.27
CA ALA A 34 2.71 5.60 5.25
C ALA A 34 3.63 4.39 5.44
N PHE A 35 4.16 3.84 4.35
CA PHE A 35 5.12 2.74 4.40
C PHE A 35 6.44 3.13 5.10
N MET A 36 7.00 4.30 4.77
CA MET A 36 8.20 4.84 5.44
C MET A 36 7.98 5.07 6.94
N ASN A 37 6.77 5.43 7.33
CA ASN A 37 6.38 5.63 8.72
C ASN A 37 6.00 4.32 9.45
N ASN A 38 6.15 3.15 8.81
CA ASN A 38 5.70 1.85 9.31
C ASN A 38 4.21 1.81 9.69
N GLN A 39 3.38 2.60 9.01
CA GLN A 39 1.94 2.59 9.19
C GLN A 39 1.33 1.38 8.46
N ASP A 40 0.24 0.85 9.01
CA ASP A 40 -0.52 -0.21 8.35
C ASP A 40 -1.24 0.34 7.11
N LEU A 41 -0.84 -0.12 5.92
CA LEU A 41 -1.45 0.33 4.66
C LEU A 41 -2.93 -0.04 4.56
N ARG A 42 -3.42 -1.01 5.35
CA ARG A 42 -4.86 -1.34 5.40
C ARG A 42 -5.71 -0.18 5.92
N ASP A 43 -5.13 0.73 6.69
CA ASP A 43 -5.82 1.94 7.17
C ASP A 43 -6.13 2.91 6.02
N LEU A 44 -5.36 2.84 4.94
CA LEU A 44 -5.53 3.63 3.72
C LEU A 44 -6.33 2.90 2.65
N ALA A 45 -6.50 1.59 2.78
CA ALA A 45 -7.19 0.75 1.82
C ALA A 45 -8.67 0.59 2.18
N VAL A 46 -9.50 0.32 1.18
CA VAL A 46 -10.89 -0.12 1.40
C VAL A 46 -11.09 -1.54 0.89
N PRO A 47 -11.94 -2.36 1.53
CA PRO A 47 -12.30 -3.65 0.98
C PRO A 47 -12.90 -3.47 -0.42
N ARG A 48 -12.45 -4.30 -1.36
CA ARG A 48 -13.05 -4.46 -2.67
C ARG A 48 -14.43 -5.05 -2.43
N ALA A 49 -15.47 -4.23 -2.59
CA ALA A 49 -16.84 -4.70 -2.58
C ALA A 49 -16.98 -5.83 -3.61
N ALA A 50 -17.58 -6.94 -3.18
CA ALA A 50 -17.84 -8.12 -4.01
C ALA A 50 -18.78 -7.79 -5.18
#